data_AF-A0A401LNL9-F1
#
_entry.id   AF-A0A401LNL9-F1
#
_cell.length_a   1.000
_cell.length_b   1.000
_cell.length_c   1.000
_cell.angle_alpha   90.00
_cell.angle_beta   90.00
_cell.angle_gamma   90.00
#
_symmetry.space_group_name_H-M   'P 1'
#
loop_
_entity.id
_entity.type
_entity.pdbx_description
1 polymer ?
#
loop_
_entity_poly.entity_id
_entity_poly.type
_entity_poly.pdbx_seq_one_letter_code
_entity_poly.pdbx_strand_id
1 'polypeptide(L)'
;MLAEKNYIISIHDKGTKNTINGIHLPWLSSLLQRYRQSDISYSRGCNMAFWREDLLRINGYNEEITGWGSEDHELVCRLINSGVRKRTIKFAGIVFHLHHELHGTDNLNNNRNIMNETKAKKSTWCDKGIIQN
;
A
#
# COMPACT_ATOMS: atom_id res chain seq x y z
N MET A 1 6.97 26.57 -8.86
CA MET A 1 6.85 26.14 -7.45
C MET A 1 5.37 26.09 -7.08
N LEU A 2 4.87 24.96 -6.57
CA LEU A 2 3.48 24.79 -6.09
C LEU A 2 3.21 25.49 -4.75
N ALA A 3 4.26 25.98 -4.07
CA ALA A 3 4.18 26.54 -2.73
C ALA A 3 3.38 27.86 -2.62
N GLU A 4 3.10 28.55 -3.73
CA GLU A 4 2.48 29.89 -3.73
C GLU A 4 1.00 29.90 -4.16
N LYS A 5 0.41 28.75 -4.50
CA LYS A 5 -0.98 28.68 -4.98
C LYS A 5 -1.88 27.91 -4.02
N ASN A 6 -2.90 28.58 -3.50
CA ASN A 6 -3.96 27.96 -2.74
C ASN A 6 -5.00 27.36 -3.71
N TYR A 7 -5.26 26.05 -3.57
CA TYR A 7 -6.27 25.35 -4.35
C TYR A 7 -7.39 24.87 -3.43
N ILE A 8 -8.64 25.18 -3.78
CA ILE A 8 -9.82 24.62 -3.13
C ILE A 8 -10.28 23.45 -3.97
N ILE A 9 -10.08 22.24 -3.47
CA ILE A 9 -10.49 21.01 -4.16
C ILE A 9 -11.90 20.66 -3.72
N SER A 10 -12.86 20.80 -4.64
CA SER A 10 -14.25 20.42 -4.41
C SER A 10 -14.49 18.95 -4.75
N ILE A 11 -15.45 18.31 -4.08
CA ILE A 11 -15.92 16.96 -4.43
C ILE A 11 -16.57 16.88 -5.82
N HIS A 12 -16.95 18.03 -6.39
CA HIS A 12 -17.52 18.16 -7.74
C HIS A 12 -16.48 18.52 -8.81
N ASP A 13 -15.21 18.66 -8.42
CA ASP A 13 -14.15 19.00 -9.36
C ASP A 13 -13.90 17.84 -10.33
N LYS A 14 -14.13 18.09 -11.63
CA LYS A 14 -13.96 17.12 -12.71
C LYS A 14 -12.51 16.67 -12.90
N GLY A 15 -11.54 17.43 -12.38
CA GLY A 15 -10.12 17.09 -12.43
C GLY A 15 -9.70 16.01 -11.43
N THR A 16 -10.55 15.68 -10.45
CA THR A 16 -10.20 14.74 -9.37
C THR A 16 -10.95 13.43 -9.49
N LYS A 17 -10.27 12.34 -9.08
CA LYS A 17 -10.84 10.99 -9.01
C LYS A 17 -10.84 10.52 -7.55
N ASN A 18 -11.70 9.57 -7.22
CA ASN A 18 -11.84 9.03 -5.86
C ASN A 18 -12.17 10.11 -4.79
N THR A 19 -13.06 11.05 -5.12
CA THR A 19 -13.39 12.24 -4.31
C THR A 19 -13.83 11.93 -2.88
N ILE A 20 -14.45 10.77 -2.63
CA ILE A 20 -14.81 10.31 -1.28
C ILE A 20 -13.58 10.23 -0.34
N ASN A 21 -12.40 9.90 -0.87
CA ASN A 21 -11.17 9.83 -0.07
C ASN A 21 -10.65 11.22 0.35
N GLY A 22 -11.18 12.31 -0.23
CA GLY A 22 -10.87 13.68 0.16
C GLY A 22 -11.76 14.23 1.29
N ILE A 23 -12.75 13.46 1.75
CA ILE A 23 -13.61 13.87 2.87
C ILE A 23 -12.88 13.65 4.19
N HIS A 24 -12.79 14.70 5.02
CA HIS A 24 -12.16 14.64 6.35
C HIS A 24 -13.23 14.51 7.45
N LEU A 25 -13.44 13.30 7.95
CA LEU A 25 -14.34 12.99 9.07
C LEU A 25 -13.63 12.00 10.03
N PRO A 26 -12.67 12.48 10.84
CA PRO A 26 -11.80 11.60 11.65
C PRO A 26 -12.53 10.65 12.59
N TRP A 27 -13.70 11.06 13.10
CA TRP A 27 -14.51 10.24 13.98
C TRP A 27 -15.04 8.97 13.30
N LEU A 28 -15.21 8.95 11.97
CA LEU A 28 -15.56 7.74 11.21
C LEU A 28 -14.39 6.76 11.09
N SER A 29 -13.15 7.23 11.25
CA SER A 29 -11.96 6.41 11.05
C SER A 29 -11.90 5.26 12.05
N SER A 30 -12.25 5.52 13.32
CA SER A 30 -12.27 4.51 14.37
C SER A 30 -13.22 3.34 14.06
N LEU A 31 -14.38 3.63 13.46
CA LEU A 31 -15.39 2.65 13.04
C LEU A 31 -14.93 1.84 11.81
N LEU A 32 -14.10 2.43 10.96
CA LEU A 32 -13.65 1.85 9.70
C LEU A 32 -12.22 1.29 9.75
N GLN A 33 -11.64 1.14 10.94
CA GLN A 33 -10.27 0.59 11.10
C GLN A 33 -10.10 -0.77 10.40
N ARG A 34 -11.15 -1.60 10.34
CA ARG A 34 -11.12 -2.93 9.70
C ARG A 34 -11.65 -2.94 8.27
N TYR A 35 -11.91 -1.77 7.67
CA TYR A 35 -12.38 -1.67 6.29
C TYR A 35 -11.40 -2.37 5.34
N ARG A 36 -11.91 -3.34 4.56
CA ARG A 36 -11.11 -4.13 3.60
C ARG A 36 -9.87 -4.76 4.24
N GLN A 37 -9.94 -5.18 5.50
CA GLN A 37 -8.79 -5.69 6.27
C GLN A 37 -8.09 -6.88 5.59
N SER A 38 -8.83 -7.80 4.99
CA SER A 38 -8.31 -8.99 4.29
C SER A 38 -7.98 -8.76 2.81
N ASP A 39 -8.35 -7.61 2.26
CA ASP A 39 -8.10 -7.28 0.85
C ASP A 39 -6.67 -6.77 0.67
N ILE A 40 -5.79 -7.63 0.18
CA ILE A 40 -4.38 -7.29 -0.09
C ILE A 40 -4.27 -6.22 -1.18
N SER A 41 -5.17 -6.23 -2.18
CA SER A 41 -5.14 -5.24 -3.26
C SER A 41 -5.44 -3.81 -2.78
N TYR A 42 -6.09 -3.70 -1.62
CA TYR A 42 -6.36 -2.47 -0.89
C TYR A 42 -5.21 -2.11 0.07
N SER A 43 -3.97 -2.26 -0.39
CA SER A 43 -2.78 -1.64 0.18
C SER A 43 -2.03 -0.83 -0.88
N ARG A 44 -1.47 0.29 -0.45
CA ARG A 44 -0.60 1.19 -1.22
C ARG A 44 0.47 1.69 -0.26
N GLY A 45 1.73 1.56 -0.62
CA GLY A 45 2.88 1.90 0.23
C GLY A 45 3.03 3.40 0.47
N CYS A 46 2.45 4.24 -0.39
CA CYS A 46 2.57 5.70 -0.32
C CYS A 46 2.29 6.30 1.06
N ASN A 47 1.44 5.67 1.88
CA ASN A 47 1.21 6.06 3.26
C ASN A 47 0.85 4.84 4.10
N MET A 48 1.86 3.98 4.33
CA MET A 48 1.73 2.75 5.09
C MET A 48 2.77 2.72 6.22
N ALA A 49 2.36 2.22 7.39
CA ALA A 49 3.21 2.10 8.57
C ALA A 49 3.06 0.71 9.19
N PHE A 50 4.13 0.25 9.82
CA PHE A 50 4.23 -1.08 10.42
C PHE A 50 5.05 -1.02 11.71
N TRP A 51 4.83 -1.99 12.59
CA TRP A 51 5.76 -2.23 13.69
C TRP A 51 7.07 -2.79 13.13
N ARG A 52 8.19 -2.33 13.68
CA ARG A 52 9.52 -2.80 13.27
C ARG A 52 9.65 -4.32 13.42
N GLU A 53 9.14 -4.85 14.52
CA GLU A 53 9.19 -6.28 14.85
C GLU A 53 8.38 -7.11 13.85
N ASP A 54 7.24 -6.60 13.38
CA ASP A 54 6.42 -7.25 12.37
C ASP A 54 7.12 -7.28 11.01
N LEU A 55 7.76 -6.16 10.63
CA LEU A 55 8.50 -6.05 9.39
C LEU A 55 9.72 -6.98 9.37
N LEU A 56 10.48 -7.02 10.46
CA LEU A 56 11.63 -7.91 10.61
C LEU A 56 11.22 -9.39 10.64
N ARG A 57 10.07 -9.72 11.24
CA ARG A 57 9.56 -11.10 11.29
C ARG A 57 9.36 -11.71 9.89
N ILE A 58 9.01 -10.88 8.90
CA ILE A 58 8.79 -11.36 7.54
C ILE A 58 9.99 -11.16 6.62
N ASN A 59 11.10 -10.59 7.12
CA ASN A 59 12.28 -10.18 6.35
C ASN A 59 12.13 -8.90 5.49
N GLY A 60 11.20 -8.00 5.80
CA GLY A 60 11.03 -6.76 5.04
C GLY A 60 10.53 -6.96 3.61
N TYR A 61 10.85 -6.03 2.70
CA TYR A 61 10.48 -6.14 1.28
C TYR A 61 11.23 -7.27 0.59
N ASN A 62 10.58 -7.92 -0.38
CA ASN A 62 11.23 -8.93 -1.22
C ASN A 62 12.02 -8.24 -2.33
N GLU A 63 13.35 -8.29 -2.24
CA GLU A 63 14.27 -7.64 -3.19
C GLU A 63 14.34 -8.33 -4.56
N GLU A 64 13.71 -9.50 -4.73
CA GLU A 64 13.50 -10.10 -6.06
C GLU A 64 12.47 -9.33 -6.89
N ILE A 65 11.60 -8.55 -6.25
CA ILE A 65 10.66 -7.66 -6.92
C ILE A 65 11.41 -6.40 -7.33
N THR A 66 11.70 -6.29 -8.62
CA THR A 66 12.39 -5.15 -9.21
C THR A 66 11.49 -4.41 -10.20
N GLY A 67 11.75 -3.12 -10.38
CA GLY A 67 10.90 -2.26 -11.21
C GLY A 67 9.54 -1.97 -10.55
N TRP A 68 8.55 -1.59 -11.35
CA TRP A 68 7.27 -1.13 -10.84
C TRP A 68 6.28 -2.29 -10.58
N GLY A 69 5.73 -2.34 -9.37
CA GLY A 69 4.47 -3.01 -9.05
C GLY A 69 4.60 -4.35 -8.31
N SER A 70 3.56 -4.62 -7.50
CA SER A 70 3.36 -5.81 -6.64
C SER A 70 4.20 -5.88 -5.37
N GLU A 71 5.20 -5.01 -5.17
CA GLU A 71 6.07 -4.98 -4.00
C GLU A 71 5.30 -4.76 -2.69
N ASP A 72 4.40 -3.76 -2.68
CA ASP A 72 3.57 -3.46 -1.52
C ASP A 72 2.53 -4.54 -1.23
N HIS A 73 2.02 -5.18 -2.29
CA HIS A 73 1.03 -6.25 -2.17
C HIS A 73 1.65 -7.51 -1.62
N GLU A 74 2.85 -7.85 -2.09
CA GLU A 74 3.60 -9.02 -1.65
C GLU A 74 4.03 -8.87 -0.18
N LEU A 75 4.54 -7.70 0.21
CA LEU A 75 4.85 -7.39 1.60
C LEU A 75 3.63 -7.54 2.52
N VAL A 76 2.50 -6.92 2.13
CA VAL A 76 1.25 -7.00 2.91
C VAL A 76 0.69 -8.42 2.95
N CYS A 77 0.87 -9.21 1.88
CA CYS A 77 0.49 -10.62 1.88
C CYS A 77 1.27 -11.40 2.94
N ARG A 78 2.60 -11.25 3.01
CA ARG A 78 3.43 -11.94 4.02
C ARG A 78 3.07 -11.50 5.44
N LEU A 79 2.83 -10.20 5.66
CA LEU A 79 2.35 -9.71 6.95
C LEU A 79 1.03 -10.38 7.36
N ILE A 80 0.04 -10.44 6.46
CA ILE A 80 -1.25 -11.08 6.73
C ILE A 80 -1.07 -12.59 6.98
N ASN A 81 -0.25 -13.27 6.19
CA ASN A 81 0.06 -14.69 6.37
C ASN A 81 0.73 -14.95 7.74
N SER A 82 1.53 -14.00 8.25
CA SER A 82 2.15 -14.07 9.58
C SER A 82 1.20 -13.76 10.74
N GLY A 83 -0.07 -13.46 10.45
CA GLY A 83 -1.10 -13.15 11.44
C GLY A 83 -1.30 -11.66 11.74
N VAL A 84 -0.53 -10.76 11.11
CA VAL A 84 -0.68 -9.31 11.27
C VAL A 84 -1.97 -8.86 10.59
N ARG A 85 -2.72 -7.98 11.26
CA ARG A 85 -4.00 -7.48 10.76
C ARG A 85 -3.89 -6.03 10.32
N LYS A 86 -4.16 -5.78 9.04
CA LYS A 86 -4.21 -4.44 8.47
C LYS A 86 -5.23 -3.56 9.20
N ARG A 87 -4.86 -2.30 9.45
CA ARG A 87 -5.78 -1.24 9.89
C ARG A 87 -5.74 -0.08 8.90
N THR A 88 -6.86 0.63 8.74
CA THR A 88 -6.94 1.80 7.87
C THR A 88 -7.32 3.05 8.67
N ILE A 89 -6.82 4.21 8.25
CA ILE A 89 -7.19 5.52 8.81
C ILE A 89 -8.14 6.28 7.87
N LYS A 90 -9.09 5.56 7.26
CA LYS A 90 -10.04 6.13 6.30
C LYS A 90 -10.79 7.33 6.90
N PHE A 91 -10.99 8.39 6.12
CA PHE A 91 -11.54 9.70 6.52
C PHE A 91 -10.72 10.53 7.52
N ALA A 92 -9.58 10.02 8.02
CA ALA A 92 -8.65 10.79 8.86
C ALA A 92 -7.36 11.17 8.11
N GLY A 93 -6.80 10.25 7.33
CA GLY A 93 -5.65 10.53 6.47
C GLY A 93 -6.08 10.91 5.06
N ILE A 94 -5.85 12.15 4.64
CA ILE A 94 -6.07 12.61 3.26
C ILE A 94 -4.73 12.68 2.54
N VAL A 95 -4.66 12.06 1.37
CA VAL A 95 -3.49 12.10 0.48
C VAL A 95 -3.95 12.47 -0.91
N PHE A 96 -3.28 13.46 -1.50
CA PHE A 96 -3.44 13.81 -2.91
C PHE A 96 -2.29 13.24 -3.72
N HIS A 97 -2.61 12.50 -4.77
CA HIS A 97 -1.63 12.07 -5.75
C HIS A 97 -1.48 13.17 -6.79
N LEU A 98 -0.29 13.77 -6.85
CA LEU A 98 0.05 14.73 -7.90
C LEU A 98 0.25 13.99 -9.21
N HIS A 99 -0.35 14.49 -10.28
CA HIS A 99 -0.23 13.87 -11.59
C HIS A 99 1.22 13.88 -12.07
N HIS A 100 1.67 12.73 -12.58
CA HIS A 100 2.95 12.55 -13.25
C HIS A 100 2.83 11.45 -14.31
N GLU A 101 3.79 11.38 -15.22
CA GLU A 101 3.87 10.30 -16.21
C GLU A 101 4.15 8.96 -15.52
N LEU A 102 3.56 7.88 -16.05
CA LEU A 102 3.71 6.55 -15.47
C LEU A 102 5.10 5.98 -15.80
N HIS A 103 5.70 5.30 -14.84
CA HIS A 103 6.93 4.55 -15.06
C HIS A 103 6.67 3.26 -15.85
N GLY A 104 7.71 2.76 -16.53
CA GLY A 104 7.66 1.51 -17.28
C GLY A 104 7.32 0.30 -16.40
N THR A 105 6.62 -0.67 -16.97
CA THR A 105 6.09 -1.86 -16.27
C THR A 105 6.75 -3.16 -16.74
N ASP A 106 8.01 -3.08 -17.17
CA ASP A 106 8.68 -4.15 -17.92
C ASP A 106 8.75 -5.47 -17.13
N ASN A 107 8.89 -5.41 -15.81
CA ASN A 107 8.97 -6.59 -14.94
C ASN A 107 7.64 -6.97 -14.24
N LEU A 108 6.53 -6.33 -14.60
CA LEU A 108 5.27 -6.45 -13.86
C LEU A 108 4.72 -7.88 -13.84
N ASN A 109 4.90 -8.65 -14.92
CA ASN A 109 4.45 -10.04 -14.99
C ASN A 109 5.23 -10.94 -14.02
N ASN A 110 6.55 -10.77 -13.94
CA ASN A 110 7.37 -11.49 -12.99
C ASN A 110 6.97 -11.15 -11.54
N ASN A 111 6.82 -9.86 -11.24
CA ASN A 111 6.43 -9.41 -9.90
C ASN A 111 5.05 -9.94 -9.49
N ARG A 112 4.10 -10.02 -10.44
CA ARG A 112 2.79 -10.65 -10.21
C ARG A 112 2.90 -12.15 -9.95
N ASN A 113 3.81 -12.85 -10.62
CA ASN A 113 4.06 -14.27 -10.37
C ASN A 113 4.60 -14.49 -8.95
N ILE A 114 5.60 -13.71 -8.52
CA ILE A 114 6.13 -13.74 -7.14
C ILE A 114 5.00 -13.51 -6.13
N MET A 115 4.17 -12.49 -6.35
CA MET A 115 3.01 -12.19 -5.49
C MET A 115 1.99 -13.35 -5.47
N ASN A 116 1.66 -13.92 -6.62
CA ASN A 116 0.72 -15.04 -6.72
C ASN A 116 1.25 -16.30 -6.01
N GLU A 117 2.54 -16.59 -6.15
CA GLU A 117 3.19 -17.68 -5.43
C GLU A 117 3.18 -17.47 -3.92
N THR A 118 3.53 -16.27 -3.47
CA THR A 118 3.47 -15.87 -2.05
C THR A 118 2.08 -16.10 -1.47
N LYS A 119 1.04 -15.71 -2.22
CA LYS A 119 -0.36 -15.92 -1.84
C LYS A 119 -0.73 -17.41 -1.82
N ALA A 120 -0.33 -18.18 -2.84
CA ALA A 120 -0.64 -19.60 -2.96
C ALA A 120 0.03 -20.45 -1.86
N LYS A 121 1.31 -20.18 -1.60
CA LYS A 121 2.13 -20.88 -0.59
C LYS A 121 1.85 -20.39 0.83
N LYS A 122 1.10 -19.29 0.99
CA LYS A 122 0.94 -18.56 2.26
C LYS A 122 2.29 -18.23 2.91
N SER A 123 3.27 -17.86 2.09
CA SER A 123 4.62 -17.56 2.56
C SER A 123 4.58 -16.43 3.58
N THR A 124 5.42 -16.52 4.60
CA THR A 124 5.60 -15.49 5.63
C THR A 124 7.00 -14.87 5.58
N TRP A 125 7.89 -15.39 4.76
CA TRP A 125 9.30 -15.01 4.64
C TRP A 125 9.69 -14.89 3.15
N CYS A 126 10.70 -14.08 2.86
CA CYS A 126 11.37 -14.03 1.56
C CYS A 126 12.88 -14.19 1.74
N ASP A 127 13.54 -14.89 0.80
CA ASP A 127 14.96 -15.21 0.93
C ASP A 127 15.85 -13.97 0.69
N LYS A 128 15.48 -13.12 -0.27
CA LYS A 128 16.12 -11.81 -0.47
C LYS A 128 15.29 -10.71 0.18
N GLY A 129 15.65 -10.36 1.41
CA GLY A 129 15.02 -9.29 2.18
C GLY A 129 16.05 -8.51 3.00
N ILE A 130 15.67 -8.00 4.17
CA ILE A 130 16.59 -7.22 5.04
C ILE A 130 17.78 -8.07 5.52
N ILE A 131 17.52 -9.32 5.88
CA ILE A 131 18.50 -10.28 6.39
C ILE A 131 18.88 -11.20 5.24
N GLN A 132 20.12 -11.09 4.80
CA GLN A 132 20.74 -11.90 3.76
C GLN A 132 22.08 -12.37 4.31
N ASN A 133 22.24 -13.67 4.57
CA ASN A 133 23.49 -14.29 4.98
C ASN A 133 24.09 -15.06 3.81
#